data_AF-A0A352Z6Q4-F1
#
_entry.id   AF-A0A352Z6Q4-F1
#
_cell.length_a   1.000
_cell.length_b   1.000
_cell.length_c   1.000
_cell.angle_alpha   90.00
_cell.angle_beta   90.00
_cell.angle_gamma   90.00
#
_symmetry.space_group_name_H-M   'P 1'
#
loop_
_entity.id
_entity.type
_entity.pdbx_description
1 polymer ?
#
loop_
_entity_poly.entity_id
_entity_poly.type
_entity_poly.pdbx_seq_one_letter_code
_entity_poly.pdbx_strand_id
1 'polypeptide(L)' 'MKEVEAVLFDLDGTLVDSIDVYWRVFKEVLKRLGLPMIEKQKVADTRYNVKGKKFLG' A
#
# COMPACT_ATOMS: atom_id res chain seq x y z
N MET A 1 10.25 -10.32 33.15
CA MET A 1 9.86 -10.09 31.73
C MET A 1 11.14 -9.87 30.95
N LYS A 2 11.25 -10.34 29.69
CA LYS A 2 12.38 -9.96 28.84
C LYS A 2 12.13 -8.54 28.33
N GLU A 3 13.13 -7.68 28.43
CA GLU A 3 13.07 -6.34 27.87
C GLU A 3 13.19 -6.42 26.34
N VAL A 4 12.39 -5.61 25.65
CA VAL A 4 12.49 -5.47 24.19
C VAL A 4 13.69 -4.57 23.91
N GLU A 5 14.74 -5.13 23.30
CA GLU A 5 15.99 -4.42 23.03
C GLU A 5 15.92 -3.55 21.76
N ALA A 6 15.05 -3.93 20.80
CA ALA A 6 14.85 -3.18 19.57
C ALA A 6 13.48 -3.47 18.93
N VAL A 7 13.02 -2.54 18.09
CA VAL A 7 11.79 -2.66 17.30
C VAL A 7 12.10 -2.37 15.83
N LEU A 8 11.60 -3.23 14.94
CA LEU A 8 11.60 -3.00 13.50
C LEU A 8 10.22 -2.55 13.04
N PHE A 9 10.20 -1.48 12.25
CA PHE A 9 8.97 -0.97 11.64
C PHE A 9 9.01 -1.23 10.14
N ASP A 10 7.86 -1.58 9.60
CA ASP A 10 7.63 -1.50 8.16
C ASP A 10 7.75 -0.03 7.69
N LEU A 11 8.04 0.18 6.42
CA LEU A 11 8.22 1.52 5.86
C LEU A 11 6.88 2.05 5.34
N ASP A 12 6.35 1.41 4.29
CA ASP A 12 5.20 1.90 3.54
C ASP A 12 3.88 1.63 4.27
N GLY A 13 3.14 2.68 4.60
CA GLY A 13 1.90 2.58 5.38
C GLY A 13 2.10 2.40 6.88
N THR A 14 3.35 2.38 7.36
CA THR A 14 3.69 2.45 8.79
C THR A 14 4.46 3.73 9.10
N LEU A 15 5.64 3.93 8.49
CA LEU A 15 6.46 5.14 8.67
C LEU A 15 6.21 6.20 7.59
N VAL A 16 5.80 5.79 6.39
CA VAL A 16 5.63 6.67 5.23
C VAL A 16 4.26 6.48 4.59
N ASP A 17 3.53 7.58 4.37
CA ASP A 17 2.33 7.57 3.52
C ASP A 17 2.71 7.64 2.04
N SER A 18 2.89 6.47 1.43
CA SER A 18 3.34 6.32 0.05
C SER A 18 2.21 6.19 -0.98
N ILE A 19 0.93 6.36 -0.58
CA ILE A 19 -0.20 6.07 -1.47
C ILE A 19 -0.23 6.93 -2.73
N ASP A 20 0.17 8.20 -2.61
CA ASP A 20 0.21 9.13 -3.74
C ASP A 20 1.27 8.74 -4.76
N VAL A 21 2.40 8.21 -4.29
CA VAL A 21 3.49 7.76 -5.15
C VAL A 21 3.03 6.51 -5.91
N TYR A 22 2.47 5.52 -5.22
CA TYR A 22 1.93 4.33 -5.87
C TYR A 22 0.86 4.69 -6.89
N TRP A 23 -0.08 5.57 -6.53
CA TRP A 23 -1.11 6.01 -7.47
C TRP A 23 -0.53 6.63 -8.74
N ARG A 24 0.48 7.51 -8.62
CA ARG A 24 1.15 8.12 -9.77
C ARG A 24 1.83 7.07 -10.67
N VAL A 25 2.51 6.10 -10.07
CA VAL A 25 3.18 5.02 -10.82
C VAL A 25 2.14 4.14 -11.53
N PHE A 26 1.08 3.72 -10.83
CA PHE A 26 0.01 2.91 -11.42
C PHE A 26 -0.65 3.63 -12.60
N LYS A 27 -0.96 4.92 -12.47
CA LYS A 27 -1.50 5.71 -13.59
C LYS A 27 -0.61 5.65 -14.83
N GLU A 28 0.70 5.85 -14.64
CA GLU A 28 1.65 5.89 -15.74
C GLU A 28 1.79 4.51 -16.40
N VAL A 29 1.84 3.44 -15.61
CA VAL A 29 1.92 2.07 -16.13
C VAL A 29 0.66 1.67 -16.89
N LEU A 30 -0.53 1.90 -16.32
CA LEU A 30 -1.80 1.57 -16.97
C LEU A 30 -1.96 2.32 -18.30
N LYS A 31 -1.58 3.61 -18.33
CA LYS A 31 -1.57 4.41 -19.55
C LYS A 31 -0.64 3.81 -20.62
N ARG A 32 0.58 3.43 -20.26
CA ARG A 32 1.55 2.83 -21.21
C ARG A 32 1.08 1.50 -21.78
N LEU A 33 0.33 0.73 -21.00
CA LEU A 33 -0.19 -0.58 -21.40
C LEU A 33 -1.55 -0.50 -22.09
N GLY A 34 -2.16 0.70 -22.21
CA GLY A 34 -3.49 0.86 -22.77
C GLY A 34 -4.60 0.22 -21.91
N LEU A 35 -4.36 0.08 -20.60
CA LEU A 35 -5.28 -0.54 -19.67
C LEU A 35 -6.23 0.49 -19.03
N PRO A 36 -7.44 0.07 -18.61
CA PRO A 36 -8.37 0.95 -17.92
C PRO A 36 -7.76 1.55 -16.64
N MET A 37 -8.07 2.83 -16.39
CA MET A 37 -7.67 3.50 -15.17
C MET A 37 -8.46 2.95 -13.97
N ILE A 38 -7.78 2.76 -12.84
CA ILE A 38 -8.42 2.37 -11.58
C ILE A 38 -8.55 3.58 -10.65
N GLU A 39 -9.46 3.55 -9.68
CA GLU A 39 -9.55 4.62 -8.68
C GLU A 39 -8.37 4.55 -7.70
N LYS A 40 -7.92 5.72 -7.21
CA LYS A 40 -6.86 5.81 -6.20
C LYS A 40 -7.17 4.96 -4.96
N GLN A 41 -8.44 4.91 -4.54
CA GLN A 41 -8.86 4.10 -3.40
C GLN A 41 -8.56 2.62 -3.60
N LYS A 42 -8.72 2.10 -4.82
CA LYS A 42 -8.39 0.69 -5.12
C LYS A 42 -6.90 0.40 -4.98
N VAL A 43 -6.02 1.38 -5.21
CA VAL A 43 -4.58 1.26 -4.94
C VAL A 43 -4.29 1.27 -3.44
N ALA A 44 -5.09 1.98 -2.65
CA ALA A 44 -4.95 1.97 -1.19
C ALA A 44 -5.41 0.63 -0.61
N ASP A 45 -6.49 0.08 -1.17
CA ASP A 45 -7.14 -1.14 -0.72
C ASP A 45 -6.34 -2.42 -1.03
N THR A 46 -5.34 -2.38 -1.93
CA THR A 46 -4.47 -3.55 -2.19
C THR A 46 -3.68 -3.96 -0.95
N ARG A 47 -3.44 -3.03 -0.01
CA ARG A 47 -2.79 -3.33 1.29
C ARG A 47 -3.69 -4.11 2.24
N TYR A 48 -5.02 -3.99 2.09
CA TYR A 48 -6.00 -4.56 3.02
C TYR A 48 -6.63 -5.87 2.53
N ASN A 49 -6.27 -6.35 1.34
CA ASN A 49 -6.84 -7.55 0.71
C ASN A 49 -5.78 -8.60 0.38
N VAL A 50 -5.03 -9.05 1.39
CA VAL A 50 -4.29 -10.31 1.29
C VAL A 50 -5.17 -11.41 1.88
N LYS A 51 -5.72 -12.28 1.04
CA LYS A 51 -6.51 -13.47 1.41
C LYS A 51 -7.82 -13.21 2.18
N GLY A 52 -8.61 -12.20 1.78
CA GLY A 52 -9.97 -12.04 2.30
C GLY A 52 -10.07 -11.65 3.79
N LYS A 53 -8.96 -11.21 4.41
CA LYS A 53 -8.95 -10.65 5.76
C LYS A 53 -8.70 -9.15 5.67
N LYS A 54 -9.72 -8.35 5.97
CA LYS A 54 -9.58 -6.92 6.24
C LYS A 54 -8.73 -6.77 7.51
N PHE A 55 -7.53 -6.22 7.38
CA PHE A 55 -6.80 -5.71 8.53
C PHE A 55 -7.45 -4.39 8.95
N LEU A 56 -8.22 -4.42 10.04
CA LEU A 56 -8.62 -3.22 10.76
C LEU A 56 -7.39 -2.75 11.52
N GLY A 57 -6.67 -1.79 10.92
CA GLY A 57 -5.75 -0.93 11.67
C GLY A 57 -6.54 0.08 12.49
#